data_AF-A0A8H7L0A0-F1
#
_entry.id   AF-A0A8H7L0A0-F1
#
_cell.length_a   1.000
_cell.length_b   1.000
_cell.length_c   1.000
_cell.angle_alpha   90.00
_cell.angle_beta   90.00
_cell.angle_gamma   90.00
#
_symmetry.space_group_name_H-M   'P 1'
#
loop_
_entity.id
_entity.type
_entity.pdbx_description
1 polymer ?
#
loop_
_entity_poly.entity_id
_entity_poly.type
_entity_poly.pdbx_seq_one_letter_code
_entity_poly.pdbx_strand_id
1 'polypeptide(L)'
;MSAPAPAAAPAAPHLQPHVENLGTTITDFHAHVHKDEHHEHPQVGVLKGINNAALHFLQLAANAKKDFPDALKHHFYHGLHKEVKSAEKAAKKFIEQKPSLVEKGVNGKEVTLALEGQLIAVIALFDVLKAQDKEFQKHAGHIEQELTATIQGAIDAYSK
;
A
#
# COMPACT_ATOMS: atom_id res chain seq x y z
N MET A 1 6.62 29.03 -33.71
CA MET A 1 5.33 28.61 -33.15
C MET A 1 5.60 27.38 -32.29
N SER A 2 5.54 27.52 -30.96
CA SER A 2 5.78 26.40 -30.05
C SER A 2 4.50 25.58 -29.92
N ALA A 3 4.62 24.25 -30.00
CA ALA A 3 3.50 23.34 -29.79
C ALA A 3 2.94 23.50 -28.36
N PRO A 4 1.61 23.44 -28.16
CA PRO A 4 1.04 23.45 -26.83
C PRO A 4 1.52 22.22 -26.05
N ALA A 5 1.83 22.42 -24.76
CA ALA A 5 2.16 21.34 -23.84
C ALA A 5 1.01 20.29 -23.84
N PRO A 6 1.32 18.98 -23.79
CA PRO A 6 0.29 17.96 -23.77
C PRO A 6 -0.60 18.18 -22.54
N ALA A 7 -1.90 18.32 -22.78
CA ALA A 7 -2.90 18.37 -21.72
C ALA A 7 -2.74 17.11 -20.86
N ALA A 8 -2.65 17.30 -19.54
CA ALA A 8 -2.62 16.19 -18.59
C ALA A 8 -3.83 15.31 -18.88
N ALA A 9 -3.58 14.07 -19.33
CA ALA A 9 -4.64 13.11 -19.53
C ALA A 9 -5.35 12.90 -18.17
N PRO A 10 -6.69 12.88 -18.15
CA PRO A 10 -7.42 12.81 -16.90
C PRO A 10 -7.04 11.52 -16.17
N ALA A 11 -6.61 11.64 -14.91
CA ALA A 11 -6.45 10.49 -14.03
C ALA A 11 -7.77 9.72 -13.94
N ALA A 12 -7.70 8.41 -13.68
CA ALA A 12 -8.81 7.53 -13.38
C ALA A 12 -9.80 8.14 -12.36
N PRO A 13 -10.91 8.82 -12.75
CA PRO A 13 -11.61 9.71 -11.82
C PRO A 13 -12.21 8.95 -10.62
N HIS A 14 -12.49 7.66 -10.81
CA HIS A 14 -13.06 6.78 -9.80
C HIS A 14 -12.04 5.94 -9.03
N LEU A 15 -10.77 5.85 -9.46
CA LEU A 15 -9.72 5.12 -8.72
C LEU A 15 -8.74 6.07 -8.02
N GLN A 16 -8.59 7.29 -8.54
CA GLN A 16 -7.70 8.31 -7.99
C GLN A 16 -7.94 8.59 -6.49
N PRO A 17 -9.20 8.76 -6.02
CA PRO A 17 -9.44 8.98 -4.58
C PRO A 17 -8.99 7.79 -3.73
N HIS A 18 -9.06 6.57 -4.25
CA HIS A 18 -8.64 5.37 -3.52
C HIS A 18 -7.12 5.24 -3.44
N VAL A 19 -6.39 5.65 -4.49
CA VAL A 19 -4.92 5.70 -4.48
C VAL A 19 -4.44 6.82 -3.55
N GLU A 20 -5.08 7.98 -3.55
CA GLU A 20 -4.76 9.09 -2.63
C GLU A 20 -5.03 8.69 -1.17
N ASN A 21 -6.14 8.02 -0.88
CA ASN A 21 -6.46 7.52 0.46
C ASN A 21 -5.44 6.47 0.95
N LEU A 22 -4.91 5.64 0.06
CA LEU A 22 -3.81 4.72 0.39
C LEU A 22 -2.56 5.51 0.81
N GLY A 23 -2.21 6.56 0.07
CA GLY A 23 -1.08 7.43 0.40
C GLY A 23 -1.24 8.17 1.74
N THR A 24 -2.44 8.66 2.04
CA THR A 24 -2.78 9.23 3.36
C THR A 24 -2.62 8.18 4.47
N THR A 25 -3.13 6.96 4.26
CA THR A 25 -3.01 5.88 5.24
C THR A 25 -1.57 5.49 5.53
N ILE A 26 -0.71 5.42 4.49
CA ILE A 26 0.72 5.14 4.65
C ILE A 26 1.39 6.26 5.46
N THR A 27 1.02 7.52 5.19
CA THR A 27 1.53 8.69 5.91
C THR A 27 1.11 8.69 7.37
N ASP A 28 -0.16 8.37 7.64
CA ASP A 28 -0.71 8.30 8.99
C ASP A 28 -0.08 7.16 9.79
N PHE A 29 0.10 5.98 9.18
CA PHE A 29 0.83 4.87 9.80
C PHE A 29 2.24 5.30 10.19
N HIS A 30 2.94 5.99 9.30
CA HIS A 30 4.24 6.56 9.59
C HIS A 30 4.22 7.48 10.81
N ALA A 31 3.24 8.38 10.90
CA ALA A 31 3.10 9.28 12.03
C ALA A 31 2.85 8.53 13.35
N HIS A 32 2.02 7.47 13.33
CA HIS A 32 1.71 6.66 14.52
C HIS A 32 2.91 5.86 15.01
N VAL A 33 3.75 5.38 14.09
CA VAL A 33 4.99 4.68 14.42
C VAL A 33 6.02 5.67 15.00
N HIS A 34 6.03 6.93 14.56
CA HIS A 34 7.04 7.91 14.95
C HIS A 34 6.72 8.79 16.17
N LYS A 35 5.45 9.02 16.50
CA LYS A 35 5.06 9.97 17.55
C LYS A 35 4.79 9.25 18.88
N ASP A 36 5.65 9.53 19.86
CA ASP A 36 5.47 9.11 21.26
C ASP A 36 4.33 9.84 21.99
N GLU A 37 3.66 10.78 21.31
CA GLU A 37 2.65 11.66 21.90
C GLU A 37 1.20 11.23 21.64
N HIS A 38 0.97 10.05 21.05
CA HIS A 38 -0.39 9.55 20.88
C HIS A 38 -0.92 8.95 22.20
N HIS A 39 -2.08 9.43 22.65
CA HIS A 39 -2.81 8.87 23.80
C HIS A 39 -3.27 7.40 23.60
N GLU A 40 -3.07 6.84 22.41
CA GLU A 40 -3.45 5.49 22.04
C GLU A 40 -2.27 4.52 22.25
N HIS A 41 -2.56 3.33 22.80
CA HIS A 41 -1.52 2.33 23.07
C HIS A 41 -0.78 1.95 21.77
N PRO A 42 0.56 1.85 21.76
CA PRO A 42 1.36 1.60 20.54
C PRO A 42 0.90 0.38 19.73
N GLN A 43 0.51 -0.71 20.41
CA GLN A 43 -0.08 -1.90 19.76
C GLN A 43 -1.29 -1.55 18.89
N VAL A 44 -2.22 -0.74 19.42
CA VAL A 44 -3.47 -0.40 18.73
C VAL A 44 -3.17 0.46 17.51
N GLY A 45 -2.28 1.44 17.63
CA GLY A 45 -1.86 2.28 16.51
C GLY A 45 -1.23 1.50 15.36
N VAL A 46 -0.32 0.57 15.67
CA VAL A 46 0.34 -0.29 14.68
C VAL A 46 -0.68 -1.18 13.96
N LEU A 47 -1.50 -1.92 14.71
CA LEU A 47 -2.49 -2.82 14.13
C LEU A 47 -3.54 -2.07 13.29
N LYS A 48 -3.99 -0.90 13.76
CA LYS A 48 -4.94 -0.05 13.03
C LYS A 48 -4.36 0.41 11.70
N GLY A 49 -3.10 0.84 11.66
CA GLY A 49 -2.46 1.26 10.42
C GLY A 49 -2.33 0.13 9.40
N ILE A 50 -1.91 -1.07 9.84
CA ILE A 50 -1.81 -2.27 9.00
C ILE A 50 -3.18 -2.65 8.43
N ASN A 51 -4.20 -2.72 9.29
CA ASN A 51 -5.56 -3.09 8.89
C ASN A 51 -6.21 -2.04 7.98
N ASN A 52 -5.96 -0.75 8.19
CA ASN A 52 -6.44 0.31 7.31
C ASN A 52 -5.80 0.22 5.92
N ALA A 53 -4.49 -0.06 5.85
CA ALA A 53 -3.82 -0.28 4.57
C ALA A 53 -4.42 -1.48 3.83
N ALA A 54 -4.66 -2.59 4.53
CA ALA A 54 -5.33 -3.77 3.98
C ALA A 54 -6.72 -3.43 3.42
N LEU A 55 -7.53 -2.67 4.17
CA LEU A 55 -8.85 -2.22 3.72
C LEU A 55 -8.77 -1.40 2.44
N HIS A 56 -7.78 -0.51 2.31
CA HIS A 56 -7.61 0.28 1.09
C HIS A 56 -7.21 -0.56 -0.12
N PHE A 57 -6.38 -1.60 0.04
CA PHE A 57 -6.12 -2.55 -1.05
C PHE A 57 -7.39 -3.29 -1.48
N LEU A 58 -8.22 -3.72 -0.53
CA LEU A 58 -9.50 -4.37 -0.84
C LEU A 58 -10.48 -3.41 -1.53
N GLN A 59 -10.52 -2.14 -1.13
CA GLN A 59 -11.33 -1.11 -1.80
C GLN A 59 -10.84 -0.86 -3.23
N LEU A 60 -9.53 -0.81 -3.46
CA LEU A 60 -8.96 -0.72 -4.80
C LEU A 60 -9.37 -1.93 -5.63
N ALA A 61 -9.28 -3.14 -5.06
CA ALA A 61 -9.66 -4.38 -5.73
C ALA A 61 -11.14 -4.38 -6.13
N ALA A 62 -12.03 -3.98 -5.22
CA ALA A 62 -13.47 -3.93 -5.45
C ALA A 62 -13.87 -2.90 -6.51
N ASN A 63 -13.10 -1.81 -6.66
CA ASN A 63 -13.38 -0.74 -7.60
C ASN A 63 -12.63 -0.86 -8.93
N ALA A 64 -11.66 -1.77 -9.04
CA ALA A 64 -11.07 -2.13 -10.32
C ALA A 64 -12.18 -2.76 -11.18
N LYS A 65 -12.58 -2.07 -12.26
CA LYS A 65 -13.66 -2.51 -13.18
C LYS A 65 -13.06 -3.22 -14.39
N LYS A 66 -13.81 -4.18 -14.94
CA LYS A 66 -13.53 -4.72 -16.29
C LYS A 66 -13.51 -3.58 -17.31
N ASP A 67 -12.54 -3.65 -18.22
CA ASP A 67 -12.38 -2.73 -19.36
C ASP A 67 -12.03 -1.28 -18.99
N PHE A 68 -11.00 -1.14 -18.16
CA PHE A 68 -10.39 0.15 -17.91
C PHE A 68 -9.62 0.64 -19.17
N PRO A 69 -9.89 1.84 -19.71
CA PRO A 69 -9.18 2.36 -20.89
C PRO A 69 -7.65 2.39 -20.68
N ASP A 70 -6.88 1.98 -21.69
CA ASP A 70 -5.41 1.87 -21.58
C ASP A 70 -4.72 3.18 -21.15
N ALA A 71 -5.22 4.32 -21.64
CA ALA A 71 -4.74 5.64 -21.24
C ALA A 71 -4.88 5.87 -19.72
N LEU A 72 -5.96 5.36 -19.12
CA LEU A 72 -6.18 5.47 -17.69
C LEU A 72 -5.37 4.42 -16.91
N LYS A 73 -5.14 3.21 -17.47
CA LYS A 73 -4.31 2.17 -16.84
C LYS A 73 -2.91 2.68 -16.49
N HIS A 74 -2.27 3.39 -17.42
CA HIS A 74 -0.94 3.95 -17.19
C HIS A 74 -0.91 4.92 -16.00
N HIS A 75 -1.89 5.83 -15.90
CA HIS A 75 -2.00 6.74 -14.75
C HIS A 75 -2.26 6.01 -13.44
N PHE A 76 -3.14 5.01 -13.47
CA PHE A 76 -3.44 4.20 -12.30
C PHE A 76 -2.20 3.45 -11.79
N TYR A 77 -1.50 2.70 -12.65
CA TYR A 77 -0.31 1.95 -12.24
C TYR A 77 0.84 2.87 -11.84
N HIS A 78 0.99 4.03 -12.49
CA HIS A 78 1.98 5.02 -12.06
C HIS A 78 1.68 5.56 -10.66
N GLY A 79 0.41 5.88 -10.37
CA GLY A 79 -0.02 6.29 -9.04
C GLY A 79 0.18 5.20 -8.00
N LEU A 80 -0.23 3.97 -8.32
CA LEU A 80 -0.03 2.81 -7.44
C LEU A 80 1.44 2.56 -7.15
N HIS A 81 2.32 2.65 -8.15
CA HIS A 81 3.76 2.46 -7.97
C HIS A 81 4.37 3.50 -7.03
N LYS A 82 3.94 4.77 -7.15
CA LYS A 82 4.36 5.83 -6.22
C LYS A 82 3.99 5.49 -4.78
N GLU A 83 2.78 4.98 -4.55
CA GLU A 83 2.36 4.56 -3.21
C GLU A 83 3.10 3.31 -2.72
N VAL A 84 3.47 2.38 -3.61
CA VAL A 84 4.36 1.26 -3.26
C VAL A 84 5.74 1.76 -2.81
N LYS A 85 6.31 2.77 -3.48
CA LYS A 85 7.57 3.38 -3.01
C LYS A 85 7.45 4.10 -1.67
N SER A 86 6.27 4.65 -1.36
CA SER A 86 5.97 5.19 -0.04
C SER A 86 5.87 4.06 1.00
N ALA A 87 5.19 2.96 0.67
CA ALA A 87 5.04 1.78 1.53
C ALA A 87 6.38 1.09 1.81
N GLU A 88 7.28 0.97 0.82
CA GLU A 88 8.65 0.47 0.99
C GLU A 88 9.41 1.25 2.05
N LYS A 89 9.37 2.59 1.96
CA LYS A 89 10.02 3.48 2.94
C LYS A 89 9.39 3.31 4.33
N ALA A 90 8.06 3.21 4.39
CA ALA A 90 7.33 3.00 5.63
C ALA A 90 7.67 1.67 6.30
N ALA A 91 7.65 0.58 5.55
CA ALA A 91 8.01 -0.75 6.03
C ALA A 91 9.45 -0.78 6.53
N LYS A 92 10.41 -0.20 5.77
CA LYS A 92 11.81 -0.12 6.20
C LYS A 92 11.95 0.55 7.57
N LYS A 93 11.33 1.72 7.76
CA LYS A 93 11.38 2.42 9.06
C LYS A 93 10.66 1.67 10.16
N PHE A 94 9.53 1.04 9.86
CA PHE A 94 8.79 0.23 10.82
C PHE A 94 9.61 -0.98 11.30
N ILE A 95 10.39 -1.59 10.41
CA ILE A 95 11.34 -2.66 10.75
C ILE A 95 12.49 -2.12 11.62
N GLU A 96 13.08 -0.98 11.25
CA GLU A 96 14.14 -0.32 12.03
C GLU A 96 13.70 0.02 13.46
N GLN A 97 12.42 0.35 13.65
CA GLN A 97 11.85 0.69 14.97
C GLN A 97 11.37 -0.49 15.79
N LYS A 98 11.42 -1.72 15.25
CA LYS A 98 10.97 -2.92 15.95
C LYS A 98 11.50 -3.01 17.40
N PRO A 99 12.79 -2.76 17.71
CA PRO A 99 13.28 -2.86 19.09
C PRO A 99 12.52 -1.93 20.05
N SER A 100 12.34 -0.67 19.67
CA SER A 100 11.63 0.32 20.50
C SER A 100 10.14 -0.01 20.64
N LEU A 101 9.51 -0.51 19.57
CA LEU A 101 8.11 -0.90 19.60
C LEU A 101 7.89 -2.11 20.52
N VAL A 102 8.78 -3.10 20.48
CA VAL A 102 8.75 -4.26 21.39
C VAL A 102 8.96 -3.85 22.85
N GLU A 103 9.90 -2.94 23.12
CA GLU A 103 10.09 -2.35 24.46
C GLU A 103 8.83 -1.64 24.98
N LYS A 104 8.05 -1.03 24.06
CA LYS A 104 6.76 -0.39 24.35
C LYS A 104 5.57 -1.37 24.41
N GLY A 105 5.83 -2.68 24.38
CA GLY A 105 4.81 -3.71 24.53
C GLY A 105 4.09 -4.08 23.23
N VAL A 106 4.62 -3.72 22.06
CA VAL A 106 4.07 -4.20 20.77
C VAL A 106 4.32 -5.69 20.62
N ASN A 107 3.25 -6.46 20.41
CA ASN A 107 3.29 -7.90 20.25
C ASN A 107 3.58 -8.28 18.80
N GLY A 108 4.79 -8.78 18.55
CA GLY A 108 5.23 -9.19 17.21
C GLY A 108 4.33 -10.22 16.54
N LYS A 109 3.72 -11.16 17.29
CA LYS A 109 2.82 -12.18 16.71
C LYS A 109 1.54 -11.57 16.16
N GLU A 110 0.96 -10.61 16.87
CA GLU A 110 -0.24 -9.91 16.40
C GLU A 110 0.07 -9.01 15.21
N VAL A 111 1.23 -8.37 15.21
CA VAL A 111 1.72 -7.60 14.06
C VAL A 111 1.90 -8.51 12.84
N THR A 112 2.54 -9.67 13.00
CA THR A 112 2.69 -10.66 11.93
C THR A 112 1.34 -11.09 11.37
N LEU A 113 0.38 -11.44 12.23
CA LEU A 113 -0.95 -11.85 11.79
C LEU A 113 -1.66 -10.73 10.99
N ALA A 114 -1.55 -9.48 11.43
CA ALA A 114 -2.12 -8.34 10.72
C ALA A 114 -1.44 -8.13 9.35
N LEU A 115 -0.11 -8.26 9.28
CA LEU A 115 0.64 -8.14 8.03
C LEU A 115 0.33 -9.27 7.05
N GLU A 116 0.10 -10.49 7.53
CA GLU A 116 -0.39 -11.61 6.71
C GLU A 116 -1.78 -11.30 6.11
N GLY A 117 -2.68 -10.71 6.90
CA GLY A 117 -3.96 -10.21 6.42
C GLY A 117 -3.80 -9.12 5.34
N GLN A 118 -2.87 -8.18 5.53
CA GLN A 118 -2.54 -7.17 4.53
C GLN A 118 -1.97 -7.78 3.25
N LEU A 119 -1.11 -8.80 3.36
CA LEU A 119 -0.55 -9.51 2.22
C LEU A 119 -1.65 -10.19 1.38
N ILE A 120 -2.62 -10.84 2.04
CA ILE A 120 -3.78 -11.43 1.35
C ILE A 120 -4.59 -10.36 0.59
N ALA A 121 -4.79 -9.18 1.19
CA ALA A 121 -5.48 -8.08 0.53
C ALA A 121 -4.73 -7.57 -0.72
N VAL A 122 -3.39 -7.52 -0.66
CA VAL A 122 -2.54 -7.16 -1.80
C VAL A 122 -2.63 -8.21 -2.91
N ILE A 123 -2.57 -9.50 -2.57
CA ILE A 123 -2.75 -10.59 -3.54
C ILE A 123 -4.12 -10.48 -4.22
N ALA A 124 -5.18 -10.26 -3.45
CA ALA A 124 -6.53 -10.09 -3.99
C ALA A 124 -6.63 -8.91 -4.96
N LEU A 125 -6.02 -7.76 -4.65
CA LEU A 125 -5.93 -6.62 -5.55
C LEU A 125 -5.27 -7.01 -6.88
N PHE A 126 -4.09 -7.61 -6.82
CA PHE A 126 -3.35 -7.93 -8.04
C PHE A 126 -3.99 -9.05 -8.85
N ASP A 127 -4.64 -10.03 -8.23
CA ASP A 127 -5.43 -11.04 -8.93
C ASP A 127 -6.59 -10.42 -9.71
N VAL A 128 -7.29 -9.44 -9.13
CA VAL A 128 -8.32 -8.69 -9.84
C VAL A 128 -7.73 -7.89 -11.00
N LEU A 129 -6.60 -7.21 -10.80
CA LEU A 129 -5.94 -6.43 -11.85
C LEU A 129 -5.45 -7.33 -13.00
N LYS A 130 -4.85 -8.49 -12.70
CA LYS A 130 -4.45 -9.51 -13.67
C LYS A 130 -5.65 -10.03 -14.48
N ALA A 131 -6.80 -10.23 -13.83
CA ALA A 131 -8.02 -10.67 -14.51
C ALA A 131 -8.62 -9.59 -15.45
N GLN A 132 -8.26 -8.32 -15.26
CA GLN A 132 -8.80 -7.19 -16.01
C GLN A 132 -7.85 -6.64 -17.07
N ASP A 133 -6.54 -6.84 -16.92
CA ASP A 133 -5.53 -6.34 -17.84
C ASP A 133 -4.70 -7.47 -18.46
N LYS A 134 -4.91 -7.73 -19.75
CA LYS A 134 -4.20 -8.77 -20.50
C LYS A 134 -2.69 -8.50 -20.63
N GLU A 135 -2.27 -7.24 -20.50
CA GLU A 135 -0.87 -6.83 -20.49
C GLU A 135 -0.37 -6.49 -19.08
N PHE A 136 -1.06 -6.95 -18.02
CA PHE A 136 -0.73 -6.64 -16.62
C PHE A 136 0.76 -6.80 -16.30
N GLN A 137 1.39 -7.89 -16.74
CA GLN A 137 2.79 -8.16 -16.43
C GLN A 137 3.73 -7.07 -16.97
N LYS A 138 3.43 -6.52 -18.14
CA LYS A 138 4.18 -5.41 -18.75
C LYS A 138 3.95 -4.10 -18.00
N HIS A 139 2.74 -3.87 -17.49
CA HIS A 139 2.36 -2.61 -16.85
C HIS A 139 2.67 -2.54 -15.36
N ALA A 140 2.49 -3.64 -14.63
CA ALA A 140 2.38 -3.63 -13.17
C ALA A 140 2.93 -4.87 -12.47
N GLY A 141 3.46 -5.86 -13.19
CA GLY A 141 4.03 -7.07 -12.57
C GLY A 141 5.16 -6.76 -11.57
N HIS A 142 5.98 -5.74 -11.87
CA HIS A 142 7.02 -5.26 -10.95
C HIS A 142 6.44 -4.65 -9.66
N ILE A 143 5.29 -3.97 -9.74
CA ILE A 143 4.62 -3.35 -8.59
C ILE A 143 4.11 -4.43 -7.62
N GLU A 144 3.53 -5.52 -8.15
CA GLU A 144 3.11 -6.69 -7.37
C GLU A 144 4.27 -7.30 -6.61
N GLN A 145 5.39 -7.54 -7.30
CA GLN A 145 6.59 -8.13 -6.71
C GLN A 145 7.18 -7.23 -5.61
N GLU A 146 7.34 -5.93 -5.89
CA GLU A 146 7.90 -4.96 -4.93
C GLU A 146 7.04 -4.85 -3.66
N LEU A 147 5.72 -4.72 -3.80
CA LEU A 147 4.84 -4.58 -2.65
C LEU A 147 4.72 -5.86 -1.82
N THR A 148 4.62 -7.02 -2.48
CA THR A 148 4.58 -8.32 -1.81
C THR A 148 5.88 -8.57 -1.04
N ALA A 149 7.04 -8.31 -1.65
CA ALA A 149 8.34 -8.45 -0.99
C ALA A 149 8.49 -7.49 0.20
N THR A 150 7.94 -6.28 0.10
CA THR A 150 7.94 -5.29 1.17
C THR A 150 7.17 -5.78 2.40
N ILE A 151 5.94 -6.28 2.20
CA ILE A 151 5.11 -6.77 3.30
C ILE A 151 5.72 -8.07 3.87
N GLN A 152 6.21 -8.96 3.03
CA GLN A 152 6.89 -10.19 3.47
C GLN A 152 8.14 -9.87 4.31
N GLY A 153 8.93 -8.88 3.91
CA GLY A 153 10.09 -8.44 4.70
C GLY A 153 9.70 -7.92 6.09
N ALA A 154 8.55 -7.27 6.22
CA ALA A 154 8.03 -6.86 7.53
C ALA A 154 7.53 -8.06 8.35
N ILE A 155 6.86 -9.04 7.72
CA ILE A 155 6.46 -10.31 8.37
C ILE A 155 7.69 -11.04 8.94
N ASP A 156 8.73 -11.22 8.11
CA ASP A 156 9.96 -11.91 8.49
C ASP A 156 10.69 -11.18 9.62
N ALA A 157 10.58 -9.85 9.67
CA ALA A 157 11.15 -9.04 10.74
C ALA A 157 10.40 -9.24 12.06
N TYR A 158 9.06 -9.22 12.06
CA TYR A 158 8.25 -9.27 13.28
C TYR A 158 7.96 -10.69 13.82
N SER A 159 8.17 -11.72 12.99
CA SER A 159 8.00 -13.13 13.37
C SER A 159 9.17 -13.71 14.18
N LYS A 160 10.31 -13.03 14.21
CA LYS A 160 11.52 -13.41 14.98
C LYS A 160 11.55 -12.75 16.35
#